data_AF-A0A358MBP6-F1
#
_entry.id   AF-A0A358MBP6-F1
#
_cell.length_a   1.000
_cell.length_b   1.000
_cell.length_c   1.000
_cell.angle_alpha   90.00
_cell.angle_beta   90.00
_cell.angle_gamma   90.00
#
_symmetry.space_group_name_H-M   'P 1'
#
loop_
_entity.id
_entity.type
_entity.pdbx_description
1 polymer ?
#
loop_
_entity_poly.entity_id
_entity_poly.type
_entity_poly.pdbx_seq_one_letter_code
_entity_poly.pdbx_strand_id
1 'polypeptide(L)' 'GEFGTVRDLATAVNLAERHVSRQLRLAYLAPEVLKRLVFKRDVTAVTVMQLTECSLLSWQEQEVWVFRAAG' A
#
# COMPACT_ATOMS: atom_id res chain seq x y z
N GLY A 1 9.87 -21.67 3.63
CA GLY A 1 9.34 -20.38 4.12
C GLY A 1 10.47 -19.68 4.83
N GLU A 2 11.13 -18.74 4.18
CA GLU A 2 12.34 -18.07 4.71
C GLU A 2 12.02 -16.91 5.67
N PHE A 3 10.77 -16.45 5.72
CA PHE A 3 10.35 -15.34 6.58
C PHE A 3 9.14 -15.77 7.41
N GLY A 4 9.36 -16.05 8.69
CA GLY A 4 8.29 -16.44 9.62
C GLY A 4 7.57 -15.23 10.23
N THR A 5 8.24 -14.08 10.30
CA THR A 5 7.72 -12.85 10.89
C THR A 5 8.14 -11.60 10.11
N VAL A 6 7.43 -10.48 10.34
CA VAL A 6 7.80 -9.15 9.80
C VAL A 6 9.22 -8.74 10.22
N ARG A 7 9.67 -9.18 11.40
CA ARG A 7 11.02 -8.95 11.92
C ARG A 7 12.10 -9.65 11.10
N ASP A 8 11.86 -10.90 10.73
CA ASP A 8 12.80 -11.69 9.92
C ASP A 8 12.96 -11.07 8.54
N LEU A 9 11.84 -10.66 7.94
CA LEU A 9 11.84 -9.94 6.66
C LEU A 9 12.61 -8.63 6.77
N ALA A 10 12.32 -7.81 7.80
CA ALA A 10 13.00 -6.53 8.04
C ALA A 10 14.52 -6.68 8.20
N THR A 11 14.94 -7.71 8.95
CA THR A 11 16.36 -8.03 9.12
C THR A 11 17.01 -8.43 7.80
N ALA A 12 16.36 -9.29 7.01
CA ALA A 12 16.89 -9.78 5.75
C ALA A 12 17.04 -8.69 4.68
N VAL A 13 16.15 -7.70 4.66
CA VAL A 13 16.22 -6.57 3.70
C VAL A 13 16.91 -5.34 4.28
N ASN A 14 17.50 -5.43 5.48
CA ASN A 14 18.14 -4.33 6.21
C ASN A 14 17.25 -3.06 6.33
N LEU A 15 15.96 -3.27 6.62
CA LEU A 15 15.00 -2.21 6.88
C LEU A 15 14.50 -2.28 8.32
N ALA A 16 13.99 -1.15 8.82
CA ALA A 16 13.24 -1.16 10.07
C ALA A 16 11.89 -1.88 9.89
N GLU A 17 11.44 -2.64 10.89
CA GLU A 17 10.13 -3.32 10.87
C GLU A 17 8.98 -2.40 10.45
N ARG A 18 8.95 -1.16 10.97
CA ARG A 18 7.93 -0.16 10.60
C ARG A 18 7.88 0.15 9.10
N HIS A 19 9.02 0.08 8.39
CA HIS A 19 9.08 0.28 6.95
C HIS A 19 8.50 -0.94 6.22
N VAL A 20 8.87 -2.15 6.65
CA VAL A 20 8.33 -3.38 6.08
C VAL A 20 6.83 -3.49 6.30
N SER A 21 6.31 -3.20 7.51
CA SER A 21 4.88 -3.19 7.78
C SER A 21 4.12 -2.18 6.91
N ARG A 22 4.71 -1.00 6.66
CA ARG A 22 4.11 0.01 5.76
C ARG A 22 4.06 -0.50 4.32
N GLN A 23 5.14 -1.11 3.82
CA GLN A 23 5.14 -1.69 2.47
C GLN A 23 4.17 -2.86 2.35
N LEU A 24 4.10 -3.72 3.36
CA LEU A 24 3.17 -4.84 3.38
C LEU A 24 1.71 -4.38 3.38
N ARG A 25 1.39 -3.28 4.09
CA ARG A 25 0.06 -2.66 4.03
C ARG A 25 -0.35 -2.22 2.64
N LEU A 26 0.60 -1.76 1.82
CA LEU A 26 0.30 -1.42 0.42
C LEU A 26 -0.12 -2.66 -0.39
N ALA A 27 0.43 -3.84 -0.10
CA ALA A 27 0.01 -5.08 -0.74
C ALA A 27 -1.43 -5.51 -0.36
N TYR A 28 -1.99 -4.98 0.73
CA TYR A 28 -3.37 -5.23 1.17
C TYR A 28 -4.38 -4.20 0.65
N LEU A 29 -3.96 -3.25 -0.19
CA LEU A 29 -4.89 -2.34 -0.88
C LEU A 29 -5.87 -3.12 -1.76
N ALA A 30 -7.04 -2.52 -1.99
CA ALA A 30 -8.06 -3.06 -2.87
C ALA A 30 -7.44 -3.40 -4.24
N PRO A 31 -7.76 -4.57 -4.83
CA PRO A 31 -7.19 -5.00 -6.11
C PRO A 31 -7.35 -3.96 -7.22
N GLU A 32 -8.47 -3.25 -7.26
CA GLU A 32 -8.73 -2.19 -8.25
C GLU A 32 -7.79 -0.99 -8.08
N VAL A 33 -7.44 -0.63 -6.84
CA VAL A 33 -6.46 0.42 -6.54
C VAL A 33 -5.07 0.00 -7.01
N LEU A 34 -4.63 -1.21 -6.64
CA LEU A 34 -3.35 -1.76 -7.08
C LEU A 34 -3.28 -1.86 -8.61
N LYS A 35 -4.35 -2.27 -9.26
CA LYS A 35 -4.42 -2.40 -10.72
C LYS A 35 -4.24 -1.05 -11.40
N ARG A 36 -4.91 0.00 -10.92
CA ARG A 36 -4.77 1.36 -11.46
C ARG A 36 -3.39 1.95 -11.21
N LEU A 37 -2.82 1.73 -10.02
CA LEU A 37 -1.47 2.18 -9.67
C LEU A 37 -0.39 1.51 -10.54
N VAL A 38 -0.44 0.19 -10.69
CA VAL A 38 0.65 -0.59 -11.29
C VAL A 38 0.50 -0.69 -12.81
N PHE A 39 -0.70 -0.98 -13.32
CA PHE A 39 -0.92 -1.20 -14.75
C PHE A 39 -1.27 0.08 -15.51
N LYS A 40 -2.11 0.95 -14.92
CA LYS A 40 -2.52 2.19 -15.59
C LYS A 40 -1.58 3.37 -15.32
N ARG A 41 -0.74 3.27 -14.28
CA ARG A 41 0.06 4.39 -13.76
C ARG A 41 -0.78 5.65 -13.58
N ASP A 42 -2.03 5.48 -13.14
CA ASP A 42 -2.93 6.61 -12.91
C ASP A 42 -2.29 7.56 -11.89
N VAL A 43 -2.31 8.85 -12.20
CA VAL A 43 -1.80 9.87 -11.29
C VAL A 43 -2.67 9.86 -10.04
N THR A 44 -2.09 9.49 -8.90
CA THR A 44 -2.78 9.61 -7.62
C THR A 44 -2.70 11.02 -7.10
N ALA A 45 -3.81 11.50 -6.54
CA ALA A 45 -3.83 12.75 -5.80
C ALA A 45 -3.25 12.62 -4.38
N VAL A 46 -2.91 11.39 -3.98
CA VAL A 46 -2.45 11.04 -2.64
C VAL A 46 -1.01 10.54 -2.66
N THR A 47 -0.30 10.80 -1.57
CA THR A 47 1.07 10.33 -1.33
C THR A 47 1.09 8.83 -0.95
N VAL A 48 2.27 8.20 -1.04
CA VAL A 48 2.46 6.81 -0.57
C VAL A 48 2.12 6.65 0.92
N MET A 49 2.37 7.68 1.74
CA MET A 49 2.00 7.65 3.16
C MET A 49 0.47 7.61 3.34
N GLN A 50 -0.24 8.48 2.62
CA GLN A 50 -1.70 8.50 2.59
C GLN A 50 -2.29 7.16 2.07
N LEU A 51 -1.62 6.50 1.12
CA LEU A 51 -2.02 5.14 0.69
C LEU A 51 -1.93 4.12 1.83
N THR A 52 -0.92 4.21 2.70
CA THR A 52 -0.82 3.31 3.86
C THR A 52 -1.88 3.56 4.92
N GLU A 53 -2.46 4.76 4.98
CA GLU A 53 -3.59 5.09 5.86
C GLU A 53 -4.91 4.61 5.22
N CYS A 54 -5.05 4.80 3.92
CA CYS A 54 -6.18 4.33 3.12
C CYS A 54 -6.39 2.81 3.20
N SER A 55 -5.33 2.02 3.41
CA SER A 55 -5.45 0.57 3.56
C SER A 55 -6.31 0.14 4.76
N LEU A 56 -6.60 1.05 5.69
CA LEU A 56 -7.49 0.82 6.83
C LEU A 56 -8.98 1.00 6.50
N LEU A 57 -9.30 1.62 5.36
CA LEU A 57 -10.68 1.80 4.89
C LEU A 57 -11.20 0.52 4.22
N SER A 58 -12.52 0.40 4.10
CA SER A 58 -13.11 -0.68 3.32
C SER A 58 -12.71 -0.57 1.85
N TRP A 59 -12.57 -1.70 1.15
CA TRP A 59 -12.12 -1.70 -0.25
C TRP A 59 -12.98 -0.81 -1.17
N GLN A 60 -14.27 -0.67 -0.89
CA GLN A 60 -15.19 0.18 -1.63
C GLN A 60 -14.84 1.67 -1.50
N GLU A 61 -14.36 2.08 -0.33
CA GLU A 61 -14.00 3.47 -0.05
C GLU A 61 -12.59 3.82 -0.55
N GLN A 62 -11.70 2.82 -0.66
CA GLN A 62 -10.31 3.03 -1.04
C GLN A 62 -10.17 3.64 -2.45
N GLU A 63 -10.90 3.14 -3.45
CA GLU A 63 -10.80 3.65 -4.82
C GLU A 63 -11.18 5.13 -4.90
N VAL A 64 -12.31 5.48 -4.28
CA VAL A 64 -12.81 6.85 -4.25
C VAL A 64 -11.80 7.73 -3.53
N TRP A 65 -11.26 7.31 -2.39
CA TRP A 65 -10.32 8.12 -1.63
C TRP A 65 -9.00 8.36 -2.36
N VAL A 66 -8.45 7.35 -3.03
CA VAL A 66 -7.15 7.42 -3.73
C VAL A 66 -7.22 8.27 -5.01
N PHE A 67 -8.33 8.23 -5.74
CA PHE A 67 -8.43 8.82 -7.09
C PHE A 67 -9.39 10.02 -7.20
N ARG A 68 -10.14 10.41 -6.16
CA ARG A 68 -11.09 11.55 -6.22
C ARG A 68 -10.47 12.95 -6.21
N ALA A 69 -9.19 13.10 -6.54
CA ALA A 69 -8.60 14.43 -6.76
C ALA A 69 -7.72 14.51 -8.01
N ALA A 70 -8.09 13.75 -9.05
CA ALA A 70 -7.72 14.07 -10.43
C ALA A 70 -8.98 14.60 -11.14
N GLY A 71 -9.32 15.86 -10.83
CA GLY A 71 -10.26 16.66 -11.62
C GLY A 71 -9.49 17.50 -12.63
#